data_AF-A0A7G9WLF5-F1
#
_entry.id   AF-A0A7G9WLF5-F1
#
_cell.length_a   1.000
_cell.length_b   1.000
_cell.length_c   1.000
_cell.angle_alpha   90.00
_cell.angle_beta   90.00
_cell.angle_gamma   90.00
#
_symmetry.space_group_name_H-M   'P 1'
#
loop_
_entity.id
_entity.type
_entity.pdbx_description
1 polymer ?
#
loop_
_entity_poly.entity_id
_entity_poly.type
_entity_poly.pdbx_seq_one_letter_code
_entity_poly.pdbx_strand_id
1 'polypeptide(L)'
;MAQSGEEPETLEQFVREHPNDMIQIMSPGGYVTIAPGKPLSELFAHAGERGTEIPVTWEELREQTVESCHYHPADRSWNLLTVDSSLNQPTQAPEMRM
;
A
#
# COMPACT_ATOMS: atom_id res chain seq x y z
N MET A 1 24.12 -1.41 -6.31
CA MET A 1 24.20 -2.43 -5.24
C MET A 1 22.84 -3.09 -5.24
N ALA A 2 22.71 -4.31 -5.76
CA ALA A 2 21.45 -5.04 -5.78
C ALA A 2 21.28 -5.69 -4.40
N GLN A 3 20.24 -5.31 -3.66
CA GLN A 3 19.85 -6.03 -2.45
C GLN A 3 19.16 -7.34 -2.85
N SER A 4 19.41 -8.33 -2.00
CA SER A 4 19.27 -9.76 -2.20
C SER A 4 17.82 -10.22 -2.36
N GLY A 5 17.64 -11.46 -2.85
CA GLY A 5 16.34 -12.07 -3.15
C GLY A 5 15.47 -12.37 -1.94
N GLU A 6 14.94 -11.33 -1.31
CA GLU A 6 13.77 -11.40 -0.44
C GLU A 6 12.53 -11.37 -1.35
N GLU A 7 11.58 -12.28 -1.12
CA GLU A 7 10.28 -12.21 -1.80
C GLU A 7 9.66 -10.83 -1.52
N PRO A 8 8.97 -10.22 -2.50
CA PRO A 8 8.31 -8.94 -2.30
C PRO A 8 7.36 -9.02 -1.09
N GLU A 9 7.60 -8.18 -0.08
CA GLU A 9 6.77 -8.11 1.11
C GLU A 9 5.40 -7.50 0.76
N THR A 10 4.32 -8.13 1.20
CA THR A 10 2.97 -7.58 1.03
C THR A 10 2.65 -6.56 2.12
N LEU A 11 1.75 -5.62 1.83
CA LEU A 11 1.27 -4.69 2.85
C LEU A 11 0.68 -5.41 4.08
N GLU A 12 0.02 -6.56 3.87
CA GLU A 12 -0.47 -7.38 4.99
C GLU A 12 0.65 -7.86 5.91
N GLN A 13 1.76 -8.33 5.34
CA GLN A 13 2.92 -8.76 6.11
C GLN A 13 3.50 -7.58 6.89
N PHE A 14 3.72 -6.45 6.23
CA PHE A 14 4.26 -5.24 6.84
C PHE A 14 3.42 -4.77 8.04
N VAL A 15 2.10 -4.69 7.88
CA VAL A 15 1.18 -4.27 8.96
C VAL A 15 1.21 -5.23 10.14
N ARG A 16 1.40 -6.54 9.91
CA ARG A 16 1.51 -7.55 10.98
C ARG A 16 2.81 -7.43 11.75
N GLU A 17 3.91 -7.05 11.10
CA GLU A 17 5.22 -6.85 11.73
C GLU A 17 5.29 -5.54 12.52
N HIS A 18 4.51 -4.53 12.10
CA HIS A 18 4.48 -3.20 12.69
C HIS A 18 3.11 -2.80 13.29
N PRO A 19 2.51 -3.59 14.19
CA PRO A 19 1.12 -3.41 14.64
C PRO A 19 0.89 -2.16 15.50
N ASN A 20 1.97 -1.57 16.02
CA ASN A 20 1.93 -0.43 16.95
C ASN A 20 2.43 0.87 16.33
N ASP A 21 2.85 0.85 15.06
CA ASP A 21 3.37 2.01 14.38
C ASP A 21 2.31 2.62 13.45
N MET A 22 2.45 3.90 13.16
CA MET A 22 1.64 4.56 12.14
C MET A 22 2.17 4.15 10.76
N ILE A 23 1.30 3.83 9.82
CA ILE A 23 1.70 3.48 8.46
C ILE A 23 1.01 4.42 7.47
N GLN A 24 1.79 5.16 6.72
CA GLN A 24 1.35 6.09 5.68
C GLN A 24 1.74 5.52 4.33
N ILE A 25 0.75 5.32 3.47
CA ILE A 25 0.89 4.57 2.23
C ILE A 25 0.63 5.51 1.06
N MET A 26 1.57 5.61 0.14
CA MET A 26 1.34 6.13 -1.21
C MET A 26 0.96 4.94 -2.10
N SER A 27 -0.34 4.74 -2.29
CA SER A 27 -0.88 3.69 -3.16
C SER A 27 -1.28 4.26 -4.52
N PRO A 28 -1.48 3.43 -5.56
CA PRO A 28 -2.05 3.88 -6.84
C PRO A 28 -3.41 4.58 -6.70
N GLY A 29 -4.19 4.22 -5.66
CA GLY A 29 -5.49 4.82 -5.33
C GLY A 29 -5.40 6.12 -4.52
N GLY A 30 -4.21 6.59 -4.16
CA GLY A 30 -3.98 7.78 -3.35
C GLY A 30 -3.30 7.48 -2.01
N TYR A 31 -3.25 8.50 -1.14
CA TYR A 31 -2.63 8.38 0.17
C TYR A 31 -3.58 7.74 1.17
N VAL A 32 -3.13 6.68 1.84
CA VAL A 32 -3.88 5.97 2.88
C VAL A 32 -3.10 6.02 4.19
N THR A 33 -3.80 6.19 5.30
CA THR A 33 -3.18 6.09 6.64
C THR A 33 -3.79 4.93 7.41
N ILE A 34 -2.94 4.01 7.87
CA ILE A 34 -3.29 2.96 8.82
C ILE A 34 -2.75 3.38 10.19
N ALA A 35 -3.67 3.70 11.09
CA ALA A 35 -3.33 4.09 12.45
C ALA A 35 -3.35 2.88 13.40
N PRO A 36 -2.40 2.80 14.35
CA PRO A 36 -2.35 1.69 15.30
C PRO A 36 -3.62 1.65 16.15
N GLY A 37 -4.19 0.45 16.31
CA GLY A 37 -5.41 0.22 17.07
C GLY A 37 -6.70 0.71 16.40
N LYS A 38 -6.65 1.22 15.16
CA LYS A 38 -7.85 1.48 14.35
C LYS A 38 -8.24 0.26 13.53
N PRO A 39 -9.54 0.02 13.31
CA PRO A 39 -9.99 -1.11 12.52
C PRO A 39 -9.64 -0.91 11.04
N LEU A 40 -9.11 -1.96 10.40
CA LEU A 40 -8.80 -1.95 8.96
C LEU A 40 -10.07 -1.93 8.07
N SER A 41 -11.26 -2.06 8.66
CA SER A 41 -12.55 -1.95 7.95
C SER A 41 -12.95 -0.50 7.62
N GLU A 42 -12.22 0.49 8.15
CA GLU A 42 -12.51 1.92 7.96
C GLU A 42 -11.27 2.64 7.44
N LEU A 43 -10.97 2.46 6.15
CA LEU A 43 -9.84 3.10 5.48
C LEU A 43 -10.33 4.08 4.42
N PHE A 44 -9.57 5.17 4.27
CA PHE A 44 -9.84 6.21 3.31
C PHE A 44 -8.56 6.59 2.59
N ALA A 45 -8.63 6.64 1.27
CA ALA A 45 -7.61 7.25 0.43
C ALA A 45 -7.91 8.74 0.23
N HIS A 46 -6.89 9.59 0.15
CA HIS A 46 -7.07 11.01 -0.18
C HIS A 46 -5.99 11.51 -1.14
N ALA A 47 -6.34 12.53 -1.93
CA ALA A 47 -5.39 13.17 -2.86
C ALA A 47 -4.46 14.20 -2.17
N GLY A 48 -4.60 14.38 -0.86
CA GLY A 48 -3.88 15.40 -0.08
C GLY A 48 -4.68 16.68 0.15
N GLU A 49 -5.91 16.74 -0.33
CA GLU A 49 -6.87 17.81 -0.05
C GLU A 49 -7.99 17.30 0.87
N ARG A 50 -8.36 18.10 1.88
CA ARG A 50 -9.47 17.77 2.79
C ARG A 50 -10.79 17.69 2.01
N GLY A 51 -11.60 16.67 2.29
CA GLY A 51 -12.87 16.45 1.58
C GLY A 51 -12.74 15.58 0.34
N THR A 52 -11.53 15.10 0.00
CA THR A 52 -11.28 14.17 -1.11
C THR A 52 -11.15 12.72 -0.65
N GLU A 53 -11.62 12.41 0.56
CA GLU A 53 -11.57 11.07 1.13
C GLU A 53 -12.46 10.10 0.35
N ILE A 54 -11.85 9.10 -0.27
CA ILE A 54 -12.51 8.01 -0.97
C ILE A 54 -12.38 6.76 -0.09
N PRO A 55 -13.48 6.08 0.26
CA PRO A 55 -13.41 4.81 0.97
C PRO A 55 -12.58 3.80 0.18
N VAL A 56 -11.67 3.12 0.87
CA VAL A 56 -10.88 2.02 0.31
C VAL A 56 -11.00 0.82 1.24
N THR A 57 -11.01 -0.38 0.69
CA THR A 57 -11.12 -1.61 1.47
C THR A 57 -9.74 -2.15 1.84
N TRP A 58 -9.66 -2.90 2.94
CA TRP A 58 -8.41 -3.58 3.30
C TRP A 58 -8.03 -4.61 2.22
N GLU A 59 -9.01 -5.26 1.62
CA GLU A 59 -8.84 -6.26 0.56
C GLU A 59 -8.13 -5.67 -0.68
N GLU A 60 -8.43 -4.43 -1.06
CA GLU A 60 -7.76 -3.71 -2.16
C GLU A 60 -6.29 -3.35 -1.85
N LEU A 61 -5.93 -3.25 -0.57
CA LEU A 61 -4.62 -2.79 -0.14
C LEU A 61 -3.69 -3.94 0.24
N ARG A 62 -4.20 -4.95 0.92
CA ARG A 62 -3.41 -5.97 1.65
C ARG A 62 -2.46 -6.78 0.77
N GLU A 63 -2.80 -6.94 -0.51
CA GLU A 63 -2.04 -7.73 -1.51
C GLU A 63 -1.09 -6.87 -2.35
N GLN A 64 -1.07 -5.55 -2.11
CA GLN A 64 -0.11 -4.66 -2.73
C GLN A 64 1.29 -4.96 -2.21
N THR A 65 2.26 -4.88 -3.12
CA THR A 65 3.66 -5.09 -2.80
C THR A 65 4.25 -3.80 -2.24
N VAL A 66 5.01 -3.90 -1.14
CA VAL A 66 5.81 -2.80 -0.62
C VAL A 66 7.04 -2.62 -1.51
N GLU A 67 7.08 -1.54 -2.28
CA GLU A 67 8.20 -1.21 -3.17
C GLU A 67 9.32 -0.49 -2.41
N SER A 68 8.94 0.39 -1.48
CA SER A 68 9.87 1.15 -0.66
C SER A 68 9.25 1.46 0.70
N CYS A 69 10.08 1.44 1.74
CA CYS A 69 9.69 1.83 3.09
C CYS A 69 10.74 2.76 3.72
N HIS A 70 10.28 3.71 4.52
CA HIS A 70 11.15 4.58 5.29
C HIS A 70 10.55 4.85 6.68
N TYR A 71 11.35 4.59 7.71
CA TYR A 71 10.95 4.83 9.09
C TYR A 71 11.25 6.26 9.54
N HIS A 72 10.29 6.89 10.19
CA HIS A 72 10.42 8.18 10.83
C HIS A 72 10.35 8.02 12.36
N PRO A 73 11.49 8.13 13.06
CA PRO A 73 11.53 7.91 14.51
C PRO A 73 10.80 8.97 15.34
N ALA A 74 10.62 10.18 14.80
CA ALA A 74 10.07 11.32 15.54
C ALA A 74 8.58 11.13 15.88
N ASP A 75 7.84 10.48 14.99
CA ASP A 75 6.40 10.25 15.04
C ASP A 75 6.06 8.75 15.05
N ARG A 76 7.08 7.88 15.04
CA ARG A 76 6.95 6.42 14.97
C ARG A 76 6.07 5.99 13.79
N SER A 77 6.38 6.54 12.62
CA SER A 77 5.65 6.28 11.40
C SER A 77 6.51 5.63 10.33
N TRP A 78 5.86 4.82 9.50
CA TRP A 78 6.41 4.26 8.28
C TRP A 78 5.77 4.96 7.09
N ASN A 79 6.61 5.45 6.18
CA ASN A 79 6.18 5.89 4.86
C ASN A 79 6.44 4.76 3.87
N LEU A 80 5.37 4.28 3.22
CA LEU A 80 5.40 3.19 2.25
C LEU A 80 5.04 3.71 0.86
N LEU A 81 5.75 3.22 -0.14
CA LEU A 81 5.30 3.21 -1.53
C LEU A 81 4.83 1.79 -1.85
N THR A 82 3.59 1.64 -2.28
CA THR A 82 3.03 0.34 -2.66
C THR A 82 2.60 0.33 -4.12
N VAL A 83 2.68 -0.85 -4.73
CA VAL A 83 2.23 -1.08 -6.11
C VAL A 83 1.23 -2.22 -6.16
N ASP A 84 0.26 -2.07 -7.06
CA ASP A 84 -0.69 -3.13 -7.34
C ASP A 84 0.02 -4.26 -8.09
N SER A 85 0.09 -5.42 -7.44
CA SER A 85 0.68 -6.63 -8.00
C SER A 85 -0.05 -7.10 -9.28
N SER A 86 -1.33 -6.72 -9.46
CA SER A 86 -2.14 -7.07 -10.63
C SER A 86 -1.87 -6.20 -11.87
N LEU A 87 -1.38 -4.97 -11.70
CA LEU A 87 -1.04 -4.06 -12.81
C LEU A 87 0.24 -4.47 -13.56
N ASN A 88 1.04 -5.38 -12.98
CA ASN A 88 2.23 -5.95 -13.62
C ASN A 88 1.94 -7.19 -14.48
N GLN A 89 0.66 -7.59 -14.64
CA GLN A 89 0.31 -8.55 -15.67
C GLN A 89 0.25 -7.82 -17.01
N PRO A 90 1.03 -8.21 -18.04
CA PRO A 90 0.83 -7.66 -19.37
C PRO A 90 -0.60 -8.02 -19.78
N THR A 91 -1.47 -7.00 -19.89
CA THR A 91 -2.76 -7.14 -20.54
C THR A 91 -2.51 -7.79 -21.88
N GLN A 92 -2.80 -9.08 -22.00
CA GLN A 92 -2.81 -9.73 -23.31
C GLN A 92 -3.91 -9.01 -24.08
N ALA A 93 -3.50 -8.11 -24.98
CA ALA A 93 -4.41 -7.49 -25.91
C ALA A 93 -5.18 -8.64 -26.60
N PRO A 94 -6.53 -8.59 -26.65
CA PRO A 94 -7.27 -9.64 -27.33
C PRO A 94 -6.74 -9.72 -28.76
N GLU A 95 -6.22 -10.88 -29.16
CA GLU A 95 -5.86 -11.13 -30.54
C GLU A 95 -7.10 -10.85 -31.39
N MET A 96 -7.12 -9.70 -32.06
CA MET A 96 -8.09 -9.42 -33.10
C MET A 96 -7.80 -10.38 -34.25
N ARG A 97 -8.45 -11.55 -34.21
CA ARG A 97 -8.56 -12.42 -35.38
C ARG A 97 -9.37 -11.67 -36.44
N MET A 98 -8.67 -11.17 -37.47
CA MET A 98 -9.28 -10.84 -38.77
C MET A 98 -9.56 -12.12 -39.55
#